data_AF-A0A1F9R9W7-F1
#
_entry.id   AF-A0A1F9R9W7-F1
#
_cell.length_a   1.000
_cell.length_b   1.000
_cell.length_c   1.000
_cell.angle_alpha   90.00
_cell.angle_beta   90.00
_cell.angle_gamma   90.00
#
_symmetry.space_group_name_H-M   'P 1'
#
loop_
_entity.id
_entity.type
_entity.pdbx_description
1 polymer ?
#
loop_
_entity_poly.entity_id
_entity_poly.type
_entity_poly.pdbx_seq_one_letter_code
_entity_poly.pdbx_strand_id
1 'polypeptide(L)'
;MIKVLLACLLAPALPAAAAELPLELTGYVSAWTQSCEGSACALPSPGQRNFPLSLSLALPSDPGQAATARASAPLLMPDGSELTAEITFYAICPYGSEPGTCAGRYFQAQVLLSGPSGAFCSTSLNLQDFSPFPVLMCAGTSPGRRFGITLHRKAL
;
A
#
# COMPACT_ATOMS: atom_id res chain seq x y z
N MET A 1 20.62 -67.55 9.32
CA MET A 1 20.69 -66.31 10.12
C MET A 1 20.75 -65.12 9.18
N ILE A 2 19.62 -64.43 8.96
CA ILE A 2 19.52 -63.28 8.06
C ILE A 2 19.75 -62.01 8.88
N LYS A 3 20.82 -61.28 8.56
CA LYS A 3 21.10 -59.94 9.12
C LYS A 3 20.36 -58.91 8.26
N VAL A 4 19.25 -58.38 8.77
CA VAL A 4 18.58 -57.22 8.18
C VAL A 4 19.34 -55.97 8.61
N LEU A 5 20.05 -55.32 7.68
CA LEU A 5 20.62 -54.00 7.90
C LEU A 5 19.50 -52.96 7.73
N LEU A 6 19.08 -52.35 8.83
CA LEU A 6 18.13 -51.24 8.84
C LEU A 6 18.91 -49.95 8.55
N ALA A 7 18.90 -49.50 7.29
CA ALA A 7 19.46 -48.21 6.91
C ALA A 7 18.48 -47.09 7.29
N CYS A 8 18.75 -46.39 8.40
CA CYS A 8 18.04 -45.18 8.76
C CYS A 8 18.32 -44.08 7.73
N LEU A 9 17.32 -43.77 6.91
CA LEU A 9 17.26 -42.57 6.07
C LEU A 9 17.22 -41.32 6.96
N LEU A 10 18.39 -40.76 7.24
CA LEU A 10 18.54 -39.42 7.82
C LEU A 10 18.22 -38.40 6.71
N ALA A 11 16.96 -37.99 6.60
CA ALA A 11 16.60 -36.82 5.79
C ALA A 11 17.20 -35.57 6.46
N PRO A 12 18.04 -34.78 5.78
CA PRO A 12 18.53 -33.53 6.33
C PRO A 12 17.34 -32.57 6.51
N ALA A 13 17.22 -31.99 7.70
CA ALA A 13 16.28 -30.91 7.96
C ALA A 13 16.65 -29.75 7.02
N LEU A 14 15.76 -29.42 6.08
CA LEU A 14 15.93 -28.22 5.26
C LEU A 14 15.93 -27.00 6.18
N PRO A 15 16.88 -26.06 6.04
CA PRO A 15 16.85 -24.83 6.79
C PRO A 15 15.56 -24.08 6.42
N ALA A 16 14.69 -23.86 7.40
CA ALA A 16 13.56 -22.97 7.25
C ALA A 16 14.12 -21.56 7.00
N ALA A 17 13.80 -20.97 5.84
CA ALA A 17 14.07 -19.57 5.60
C ALA A 17 13.42 -18.76 6.72
N ALA A 18 14.21 -17.96 7.43
CA ALA A 18 13.69 -17.10 8.48
C ALA A 18 12.69 -16.12 7.85
N ALA A 19 11.43 -16.19 8.28
CA ALA A 19 10.40 -15.28 7.80
C ALA A 19 10.80 -13.84 8.17
N GLU A 20 10.86 -12.97 7.16
CA GLU A 20 11.11 -11.55 7.37
C GLU A 20 9.96 -10.93 8.17
N LEU A 21 10.29 -9.98 9.06
CA LEU A 21 9.26 -9.31 9.85
C LEU A 21 8.33 -8.50 8.94
N PRO A 22 7.03 -8.45 9.23
CA PRO A 22 6.12 -7.57 8.52
C PRO A 22 6.58 -6.11 8.56
N LEU A 23 6.33 -5.40 7.47
CA LEU A 23 6.56 -3.97 7.38
C LEU A 23 5.38 -3.22 8.00
N GLU A 24 5.64 -2.52 9.10
CA GLU A 24 4.65 -1.64 9.72
C GLU A 24 4.51 -0.34 8.92
N LEU A 25 3.28 -0.06 8.49
CA LEU A 25 2.91 1.11 7.72
C LEU A 25 2.09 2.05 8.60
N THR A 26 2.69 3.16 9.01
CA THR A 26 2.05 4.13 9.89
C THR A 26 2.08 5.53 9.27
N GLY A 27 0.89 6.06 9.01
CA GLY A 27 0.74 7.38 8.41
C GLY A 27 -0.63 7.98 8.69
N TYR A 28 -1.05 8.86 7.81
CA TYR A 28 -2.39 9.42 7.83
C TYR A 28 -2.85 9.83 6.43
N VAL A 29 -4.16 9.96 6.26
CA VAL A 29 -4.78 10.48 5.05
C VAL A 29 -5.50 11.78 5.35
N SER A 30 -5.41 12.73 4.43
CA SER A 30 -6.18 13.98 4.46
C SER A 30 -6.95 14.14 3.17
N ALA A 31 -8.20 14.59 3.26
CA ALA A 31 -9.02 14.93 2.12
C ALA A 31 -8.91 16.42 1.76
N TRP A 32 -9.16 16.73 0.50
CA TRP A 32 -9.16 18.10 -0.02
C TRP A 32 -10.06 18.22 -1.24
N THR A 33 -10.53 19.44 -1.50
CA THR A 33 -11.16 19.82 -2.78
C THR A 33 -10.30 20.85 -3.49
N GLN A 34 -10.46 20.96 -4.81
CA GLN A 34 -9.79 21.99 -5.60
C GLN A 34 -10.79 22.57 -6.57
N SER A 35 -11.07 23.88 -6.48
CA SER A 35 -11.86 24.56 -7.51
C SER A 35 -11.05 24.65 -8.79
N CYS A 36 -11.67 24.31 -9.90
CA CYS A 36 -11.13 24.43 -11.25
C CYS A 36 -12.07 25.24 -12.16
N GLU A 37 -12.93 26.07 -11.56
CA GLU A 37 -13.77 27.04 -12.27
C GLU A 37 -12.92 28.26 -12.64
N GLY A 38 -12.37 28.28 -13.87
CA GLY A 38 -11.53 29.37 -14.36
C GLY A 38 -10.47 28.90 -15.36
N SER A 39 -9.49 29.76 -15.63
CA SER A 39 -8.35 29.44 -16.50
C SER A 39 -7.31 28.52 -15.85
N ALA A 40 -7.34 28.39 -14.52
CA ALA A 40 -6.47 27.51 -13.74
C ALA A 40 -7.19 27.01 -12.48
N CYS A 41 -6.77 25.86 -11.95
CA CYS A 41 -7.26 25.38 -10.67
C CYS A 41 -6.66 26.16 -9.50
N ALA A 42 -7.47 26.44 -8.47
CA ALA A 42 -7.05 27.07 -7.22
C ALA A 42 -6.15 26.13 -6.40
N LEU A 43 -5.63 26.60 -5.26
CA LEU A 43 -4.98 25.73 -4.29
C LEU A 43 -5.99 24.77 -3.66
N PRO A 44 -5.58 23.53 -3.28
CA PRO A 44 -6.45 22.61 -2.56
C PRO A 44 -6.96 23.19 -1.24
N SER A 45 -8.28 23.17 -1.06
CA SER A 45 -8.95 23.50 0.20
C SER A 45 -9.06 22.24 1.07
N PRO A 46 -8.63 22.29 2.34
CA PRO A 46 -8.61 21.12 3.20
C PRO A 46 -10.01 20.71 3.65
N GLY A 47 -10.34 19.41 3.52
CA GLY A 47 -11.46 18.77 4.19
C GLY A 47 -11.03 18.17 5.53
N GLN A 48 -11.42 16.93 5.79
CA GLN A 48 -10.92 16.17 6.93
C GLN A 48 -9.41 15.96 6.84
N ARG A 49 -8.71 16.22 7.95
CA ARG A 49 -7.25 16.15 8.03
C ARG A 49 -6.82 15.04 8.97
N ASN A 50 -5.67 14.46 8.69
CA ASN A 50 -4.93 13.59 9.61
C ASN A 50 -5.72 12.36 10.10
N PHE A 51 -6.56 11.76 9.25
CA PHE A 51 -7.20 10.49 9.57
C PHE A 51 -6.12 9.40 9.68
N PRO A 52 -5.90 8.79 10.86
CA PRO A 52 -4.76 7.93 11.08
C PRO A 52 -4.93 6.58 10.36
N LEU A 53 -3.82 6.06 9.81
CA LEU A 53 -3.76 4.73 9.22
C LEU A 53 -2.60 3.95 9.84
N SER A 54 -2.86 2.71 10.23
CA SER A 54 -1.86 1.78 10.77
C SER A 54 -2.16 0.39 10.23
N LEU A 55 -1.20 -0.19 9.52
CA LEU A 55 -1.32 -1.48 8.84
C LEU A 55 -0.02 -2.25 8.97
N SER A 56 -0.11 -3.58 8.96
CA SER A 56 1.04 -4.48 8.89
C SER A 56 1.04 -5.17 7.54
N LEU A 57 2.12 -5.04 6.78
CA LEU A 57 2.27 -5.64 5.44
C LEU A 57 3.31 -6.76 5.50
N ALA A 58 2.86 -8.00 5.28
CA ALA A 58 3.77 -9.13 5.16
C ALA A 58 4.73 -8.93 3.97
N LEU A 59 5.93 -9.52 4.07
CA LEU A 59 6.97 -9.39 3.05
C LEU A 59 7.17 -10.76 2.38
N PRO A 60 6.78 -10.91 1.10
CA PRO A 60 6.94 -12.18 0.39
C PRO A 60 8.42 -12.49 0.15
N SER A 61 8.77 -13.78 0.08
CA SER A 61 10.16 -14.23 -0.09
C SER A 61 10.42 -14.91 -1.43
N ASP A 62 9.39 -15.47 -2.07
CA ASP A 62 9.58 -16.25 -3.30
C ASP A 62 9.09 -15.53 -4.56
N PRO A 63 9.70 -15.81 -5.72
CA PRO A 63 9.32 -15.20 -7.00
C PRO A 63 7.82 -15.37 -7.32
N GLY A 64 7.18 -14.29 -7.75
CA GLY A 64 5.76 -14.28 -8.11
C GLY A 64 4.80 -14.21 -6.92
N GLN A 65 5.29 -14.26 -5.68
CA GLN A 65 4.46 -13.99 -4.51
C GLN A 65 4.17 -12.50 -4.37
N ALA A 66 3.00 -12.21 -3.81
CA ALA A 66 2.62 -10.88 -3.36
C ALA A 66 1.90 -10.97 -2.02
N ALA A 67 2.11 -9.96 -1.18
CA ALA A 67 1.35 -9.74 0.03
C ALA A 67 0.56 -8.44 -0.08
N THR A 68 -0.53 -8.32 0.69
CA THR A 68 -1.39 -7.13 0.64
C THR A 68 -1.86 -6.71 2.03
N ALA A 69 -2.03 -5.40 2.20
CA ALA A 69 -2.69 -4.79 3.36
C ALA A 69 -3.68 -3.74 2.85
N ARG A 70 -4.83 -3.61 3.53
CA ARG A 70 -5.93 -2.74 3.10
C ARG A 70 -6.45 -1.89 4.23
N ALA A 71 -6.81 -0.66 3.91
CA ALA A 71 -7.57 0.24 4.78
C ALA A 71 -8.70 0.91 4.02
N SER A 72 -9.73 1.33 4.76
CA SER A 72 -10.78 2.22 4.26
C SER A 72 -10.85 3.45 5.15
N ALA A 73 -10.99 4.62 4.53
CA ALA A 73 -11.11 5.90 5.21
C ALA A 73 -12.32 6.67 4.65
N PRO A 74 -13.43 6.76 5.40
CA PRO A 74 -14.50 7.71 5.10
C PRO A 74 -14.04 9.11 5.52
N LEU A 75 -14.02 10.05 4.58
CA LEU A 75 -13.47 11.39 4.78
C LEU A 75 -14.51 12.46 4.47
N LEU A 76 -14.71 13.36 5.43
CA LEU A 76 -15.58 14.53 5.26
C LEU A 76 -14.91 15.58 4.37
N MET A 77 -15.64 16.03 3.35
CA MET A 77 -15.22 17.08 2.43
C MET A 77 -15.64 18.47 2.95
N PRO A 78 -15.01 19.56 2.46
CA PRO A 78 -15.36 20.92 2.86
C PRO A 78 -16.82 21.31 2.60
N ASP A 79 -17.47 20.70 1.61
CA ASP A 79 -18.89 20.94 1.28
C ASP A 79 -19.86 20.00 2.04
N GLY A 80 -19.36 19.23 3.00
CA GLY A 80 -20.14 18.30 3.81
C GLY A 80 -20.42 16.95 3.15
N SER A 81 -20.02 16.76 1.88
CA SER A 81 -20.06 15.44 1.25
C SER A 81 -19.03 14.48 1.87
N GLU A 82 -19.23 13.18 1.66
CA GLU A 82 -18.28 12.14 2.08
C GLU A 82 -17.53 11.58 0.87
N LEU A 83 -16.20 11.53 0.96
CA LEU A 83 -15.33 10.82 0.04
C LEU A 83 -14.78 9.58 0.75
N THR A 84 -15.07 8.41 0.22
CA THR A 84 -14.47 7.17 0.73
C THR A 84 -13.21 6.85 -0.06
N ALA A 85 -12.12 6.57 0.66
CA ALA A 85 -10.87 6.10 0.09
C ALA A 85 -10.60 4.66 0.52
N GLU A 86 -10.62 3.73 -0.43
CA GLU A 86 -10.08 2.38 -0.25
C GLU A 86 -8.62 2.36 -0.66
N ILE A 87 -7.74 2.07 0.29
CA ILE A 87 -6.29 2.11 0.10
C ILE A 87 -5.77 0.68 0.19
N THR A 88 -5.09 0.23 -0.86
CA THR A 88 -4.46 -1.08 -0.89
C THR A 88 -2.97 -0.95 -1.10
N PHE A 89 -2.21 -1.61 -0.23
CA PHE A 89 -0.77 -1.74 -0.31
C PHE A 89 -0.40 -3.14 -0.75
N TYR A 90 0.66 -3.24 -1.53
CA TYR A 90 1.25 -4.50 -1.95
C TYR A 90 2.76 -4.51 -1.73
N ALA A 91 3.29 -5.66 -1.34
CA ALA A 91 4.70 -6.02 -1.50
C ALA A 91 4.76 -7.15 -2.51
N ILE A 92 5.61 -7.03 -3.54
CA ILE A 92 5.62 -7.94 -4.68
C ILE A 92 7.03 -8.43 -4.93
N CYS A 93 7.19 -9.75 -5.03
CA CYS A 93 8.41 -10.39 -5.52
C CYS A 93 8.35 -10.57 -7.02
N PRO A 94 9.26 -9.96 -7.79
CA PRO A 94 9.34 -10.20 -9.23
C PRO A 94 9.50 -11.68 -9.56
N TYR A 95 8.92 -12.12 -10.68
CA TYR A 95 9.06 -13.50 -11.17
C TYR A 95 10.51 -13.91 -11.44
N GLY A 96 11.40 -12.96 -11.77
CA GLY A 96 12.81 -13.22 -12.05
C GLY A 96 13.73 -13.20 -10.82
N SER A 97 13.19 -13.12 -9.61
CA SER A 97 14.00 -13.05 -8.38
C SER A 97 14.65 -14.40 -8.06
N GLU A 98 15.76 -14.40 -7.30
CA GLU A 98 16.31 -15.63 -6.75
C GLU A 98 15.41 -16.17 -5.61
N PRO A 99 15.11 -17.48 -5.56
CA PRO A 99 14.30 -18.08 -4.49
C PRO A 99 14.82 -17.74 -3.09
N GLY A 100 13.90 -17.43 -2.17
CA GLY A 100 14.23 -17.10 -0.78
C GLY A 100 14.84 -15.71 -0.55
N THR A 101 15.13 -14.92 -1.59
CA THR A 101 15.73 -13.57 -1.45
C THR A 101 14.78 -12.44 -1.82
N CYS A 102 13.83 -12.69 -2.75
CA CYS A 102 12.99 -11.66 -3.35
C CYS A 102 13.79 -10.43 -3.82
N ALA A 103 14.98 -10.64 -4.39
CA ALA A 103 15.80 -9.55 -4.91
C ALA A 103 15.03 -8.69 -5.93
N GLY A 104 15.01 -7.37 -5.73
CA GLY A 104 14.21 -6.46 -6.56
C GLY A 104 12.75 -6.34 -6.14
N ARG A 105 12.39 -6.78 -4.92
CA ARG A 105 11.08 -6.50 -4.30
C ARG A 105 10.69 -5.04 -4.50
N TYR A 106 9.47 -4.83 -4.96
CA TYR A 106 8.88 -3.50 -5.10
C TYR A 106 7.51 -3.48 -4.43
N PHE A 107 7.02 -2.28 -4.21
CA PHE A 107 5.79 -2.03 -3.50
C PHE A 107 4.80 -1.32 -4.41
N GLN A 108 3.52 -1.50 -4.16
CA GLN A 108 2.49 -0.69 -4.80
C GLN A 108 1.58 -0.07 -3.77
N ALA A 109 1.16 1.17 -4.05
CA ALA A 109 0.07 1.83 -3.37
C ALA A 109 -1.04 2.09 -4.38
N GLN A 110 -2.25 1.62 -4.08
CA GLN A 110 -3.44 1.82 -4.88
C GLN A 110 -4.50 2.51 -4.05
N VAL A 111 -5.22 3.44 -4.66
CA VAL A 111 -6.33 4.17 -4.06
C VAL A 111 -7.51 4.11 -5.00
N LEU A 112 -8.64 3.62 -4.51
CA LEU A 112 -9.94 3.75 -5.13
C LEU A 112 -10.76 4.79 -4.35
N LEU A 113 -11.19 5.84 -5.04
CA LEU A 113 -12.07 6.87 -4.49
C LEU A 113 -13.50 6.63 -4.93
N SER A 114 -14.43 6.79 -4.00
CA SER A 114 -15.88 6.76 -4.24
C SER A 114 -16.58 7.90 -3.50
N GLY A 115 -17.75 8.32 -3.99
CA GLY A 115 -18.51 9.48 -3.48
C GLY A 115 -18.69 10.57 -4.55
N PRO A 116 -18.45 11.86 -4.24
CA PRO A 116 -18.72 12.99 -5.15
C PRO A 116 -17.88 12.98 -6.43
N SER A 117 -16.77 12.24 -6.43
CA SER A 117 -16.00 11.92 -7.62
C SER A 117 -15.31 10.56 -7.44
N GLY A 118 -15.32 9.75 -8.49
CA GLY A 118 -14.62 8.47 -8.53
C GLY A 118 -13.22 8.61 -9.15
N ALA A 119 -12.25 7.85 -8.64
CA ALA A 119 -10.92 7.77 -9.22
C ALA A 119 -10.24 6.45 -8.85
N PHE A 120 -9.33 6.00 -9.70
CA PHE A 120 -8.36 4.97 -9.37
C PHE A 120 -6.96 5.54 -9.59
N CYS A 121 -6.14 5.56 -8.55
CA CYS A 121 -4.75 6.00 -8.61
C CYS A 121 -3.85 4.86 -8.15
N SER A 122 -2.70 4.70 -8.80
CA SER A 122 -1.72 3.71 -8.39
C SER A 122 -0.30 4.20 -8.64
N THR A 123 0.63 3.69 -7.84
CA THR A 123 2.06 3.92 -8.03
C THR A 123 2.84 2.66 -7.63
N SER A 124 3.99 2.45 -8.28
CA SER A 124 4.97 1.44 -7.90
C SER A 124 6.20 2.12 -7.32
N LEU A 125 6.68 1.65 -6.18
CA LEU A 125 7.66 2.31 -5.33
C LEU A 125 8.75 1.31 -4.91
N ASN A 126 9.97 1.82 -4.69
CA ASN A 126 10.98 1.08 -3.94
C ASN A 126 10.70 1.17 -2.43
N LEU A 127 11.48 0.47 -1.61
CA LEU A 127 11.31 0.47 -0.15
C LEU A 127 11.45 1.86 0.49
N GLN A 128 12.36 2.70 0.01
CA GLN A 128 12.67 4.02 0.58
C GLN A 128 11.54 5.03 0.34
N ASP A 129 10.86 4.93 -0.80
CA ASP A 129 9.70 5.75 -1.10
C ASP A 129 8.43 5.23 -0.41
N PHE A 130 8.40 3.94 -0.08
CA PHE A 130 7.24 3.27 0.50
C PHE A 130 7.21 3.30 2.05
N SER A 131 8.34 3.14 2.72
CA SER A 131 8.46 3.05 4.18
C SER A 131 8.84 4.41 4.80
N PRO A 132 8.33 4.78 5.99
CA PRO A 132 7.36 4.06 6.84
C PRO A 132 5.90 4.19 6.38
N PHE A 133 5.65 5.06 5.38
CA PHE A 133 4.37 5.21 4.72
C PHE A 133 4.58 5.94 3.39
N PRO A 134 3.92 5.57 2.28
CA PRO A 134 4.10 6.27 1.02
C PRO A 134 3.40 7.63 1.05
N VAL A 135 3.98 8.61 0.34
CA VAL A 135 3.34 9.90 0.07
C VAL A 135 2.79 9.86 -1.35
N LEU A 136 1.48 10.03 -1.49
CA LEU A 136 0.74 9.90 -2.74
C LEU A 136 -0.45 10.86 -2.72
N MET A 137 -0.72 11.51 -3.84
CA MET A 137 -1.97 12.21 -4.08
C MET A 137 -2.85 11.39 -5.01
N CYS A 138 -4.15 11.29 -4.70
CA CYS A 138 -5.14 10.72 -5.58
C CYS A 138 -6.34 11.66 -5.66
N ALA A 139 -6.86 11.87 -6.86
CA ALA A 139 -8.01 12.74 -7.05
C ALA A 139 -8.86 12.33 -8.24
N GLY A 140 -10.17 12.48 -8.08
CA GLY A 140 -11.14 12.43 -9.16
C GLY A 140 -11.58 13.83 -9.55
N THR A 141 -12.15 13.94 -10.75
CA THR A 141 -12.76 15.16 -11.27
C THR A 141 -14.28 15.09 -11.22
N SER A 142 -14.90 16.22 -10.91
CA SER A 142 -16.32 16.53 -11.09
C SER A 142 -16.39 17.87 -11.85
N PRO A 143 -17.50 18.25 -12.53
CA PRO A 143 -17.56 19.52 -13.25
C PRO A 143 -17.12 20.71 -12.38
N GLY A 144 -16.08 21.42 -12.81
CA GLY A 144 -15.51 22.58 -12.10
C GLY A 144 -14.72 22.27 -10.83
N ARG A 145 -14.54 21.00 -10.43
CA ARG A 145 -13.94 20.66 -9.13
C ARG A 145 -13.15 19.35 -9.14
N ARG A 146 -12.12 19.26 -8.30
CA ARG A 146 -11.49 17.99 -7.94
C ARG A 146 -11.77 17.64 -6.49
N PHE A 147 -11.91 16.35 -6.23
CA PHE A 147 -12.01 15.78 -4.90
C PHE A 147 -10.85 14.80 -4.78
N GLY A 148 -10.05 14.94 -3.73
CA GLY A 148 -8.87 14.13 -3.59
C GLY A 148 -8.46 13.90 -2.17
N ILE A 149 -7.47 13.01 -2.06
CA ILE A 149 -6.79 12.70 -0.82
C ILE A 149 -5.29 12.88 -1.00
N THR A 150 -4.60 12.98 0.13
CA THR A 150 -3.16 12.84 0.20
C THR A 150 -2.83 11.86 1.33
N LEU A 151 -2.02 10.85 1.00
CA LEU A 151 -1.36 9.99 1.97
C LEU A 151 -0.10 10.71 2.48
N HIS A 152 0.09 10.71 3.79
CA HIS A 152 1.19 11.40 4.44
C HIS A 152 1.93 10.48 5.40
N ARG A 153 3.24 10.70 5.50
CA ARG A 153 4.08 10.18 6.58
C ARG A 153 3.80 10.99 7.84
N LYS A 154 3.82 10.33 9.00
CA LYS A 154 4.00 11.05 10.27
C LYS A 154 5.40 11.64 10.29
N ALA A 155 5.53 12.89 10.71
CA ALA A 155 6.83 13.42 11.10
C ALA A 155 7.35 12.57 12.27
N LEU A 156 8.57 12.05 12.12
CA LEU A 156 9.28 11.34 13.19
C LEU A 156 9.72 12.33 14.27
#